data_AF-A0A7T8KF69-F1
#
_entry.id   AF-A0A7T8KF69-F1
#
_cell.length_a   1.000
_cell.length_b   1.000
_cell.length_c   1.000
_cell.angle_alpha   90.00
_cell.angle_beta   90.00
_cell.angle_gamma   90.00
#
_symmetry.space_group_name_H-M   'P 1'
#
loop_
_entity.id
_entity.type
_entity.pdbx_description
1 polymer ?
#
loop_
_entity_poly.entity_id
_entity_poly.type
_entity_poly.pdbx_seq_one_letter_code
_entity_poly.pdbx_strand_id
1 'polypeptide(L)'
;ISDSVVDRRMYPPRGLTSWSQKTTNRYPGVKVNDFTGSWRDGLAFNAIIHRNRPDLLDWKKVEKRQVRERIESAFHVMEREYGVTRLLDPE
;
A
#
# COMPACT_ATOMS: atom_id res chain seq x y z
N ILE A 1 -4.35 26.26 -31.42
CA ILE A 1 -3.16 25.61 -30.82
C ILE A 1 -3.71 24.58 -29.87
N SER A 2 -3.56 23.30 -30.23
CA SER A 2 -4.30 22.17 -29.67
C SER A 2 -4.23 22.12 -28.16
N ASP A 3 -5.42 22.08 -27.55
CA ASP A 3 -5.64 21.69 -26.17
C ASP A 3 -5.32 20.19 -26.09
N SER A 4 -4.02 19.89 -25.96
CA SER A 4 -3.51 18.52 -25.86
C SER A 4 -3.95 17.96 -24.53
N VAL A 5 -5.17 17.41 -24.56
CA VAL A 5 -5.66 16.26 -23.81
C VAL A 5 -4.54 15.69 -22.95
N VAL A 6 -4.59 16.12 -21.69
CA VAL A 6 -3.85 15.60 -20.55
C VAL A 6 -3.62 14.11 -20.79
N ASP A 7 -2.37 13.72 -21.07
CA ASP A 7 -1.96 12.32 -20.98
C ASP A 7 -1.95 11.98 -19.49
N ARG A 8 -3.16 11.80 -18.97
CA ARG A 8 -3.49 11.43 -17.60
C ARG A 8 -3.25 9.93 -17.44
N ARG A 9 -2.21 9.40 -18.10
CA ARG A 9 -1.68 8.05 -17.89
C ARG A 9 -1.11 7.99 -16.49
N MET A 10 -2.02 7.73 -15.55
CA MET A 10 -1.85 6.80 -14.45
C MET A 10 -0.65 7.05 -13.54
N TYR A 11 -0.22 8.30 -13.37
CA TYR A 11 0.61 8.68 -12.24
C TYR A 11 -0.30 9.20 -11.12
N PRO A 12 -0.33 8.52 -9.97
CA PRO A 12 -1.07 9.01 -8.82
C PRO A 12 -0.56 10.40 -8.44
N PRO A 13 -1.42 11.25 -7.87
CA PRO A 13 -1.06 12.61 -7.51
C PRO A 13 0.24 12.59 -6.72
N ARG A 14 1.24 13.40 -7.12
CA ARG A 14 2.56 13.47 -6.47
C ARG A 14 2.48 13.57 -4.94
N GLY A 15 1.40 14.17 -4.42
CA GLY A 15 1.11 14.24 -2.99
C GLY A 15 0.89 12.89 -2.33
N LEU A 16 0.14 11.97 -2.96
CA LEU A 16 -0.11 10.64 -2.43
C LEU A 16 1.18 9.82 -2.43
N THR A 17 1.99 9.90 -3.49
CA THR A 17 3.31 9.23 -3.56
C THR A 17 4.22 9.69 -2.43
N SER A 18 4.32 11.00 -2.22
CA SER A 18 5.15 11.55 -1.16
C SER A 18 4.65 11.14 0.23
N TRP A 19 3.32 11.11 0.43
CA TRP A 19 2.74 10.65 1.69
C TRP A 19 3.02 9.17 1.94
N SER A 20 2.84 8.31 0.95
CA SER A 20 3.13 6.88 1.05
C SER A 20 4.60 6.64 1.36
N GLN A 21 5.51 7.29 0.63
CA GLN A 21 6.94 7.22 0.90
C GLN A 21 7.28 7.64 2.33
N LYS A 22 6.79 8.80 2.79
CA LYS A 22 7.04 9.28 4.16
C LYS A 22 6.47 8.32 5.22
N THR A 23 5.33 7.71 4.92
CA THR A 23 4.64 6.75 5.80
C THR A 23 5.41 5.44 5.91
N THR A 24 5.96 4.93 4.81
CA THR A 24 6.66 3.65 4.75
C THR A 24 8.17 3.75 4.97
N ASN A 25 8.77 4.94 4.90
CA ASN A 25 10.23 5.14 5.04
C ASN A 25 10.81 4.66 6.39
N ARG A 26 9.95 4.49 7.41
CA ARG A 26 10.37 3.96 8.72
C ARG A 26 10.36 2.43 8.80
N TYR A 27 9.89 1.75 7.75
CA TYR A 27 9.79 0.30 7.71
C TYR A 27 10.92 -0.30 6.85
N PRO A 28 11.78 -1.16 7.44
CA PRO A 28 12.84 -1.82 6.68
C PRO A 28 12.21 -2.72 5.62
N GLY A 29 12.79 -2.71 4.42
CA GLY A 29 12.32 -3.51 3.29
C GLY A 29 11.17 -2.91 2.48
N VAL A 30 10.57 -1.78 2.91
CA VAL A 30 9.46 -1.14 2.18
C VAL A 30 9.95 0.06 1.38
N LYS A 31 9.86 -0.01 0.06
CA LYS A 31 10.17 1.10 -0.83
C LYS A 31 9.00 1.34 -1.78
N VAL A 32 8.27 2.43 -1.56
CA VAL A 32 7.17 2.84 -2.44
C VAL A 32 7.70 3.80 -3.50
N ASN A 33 8.04 3.26 -4.66
CA ASN A 33 8.51 4.06 -5.81
C ASN A 33 7.41 4.31 -6.83
N ASP A 34 6.42 3.42 -6.90
CA ASP A 34 5.27 3.44 -7.80
C ASP A 34 4.01 2.92 -7.07
N PHE A 35 2.82 3.14 -7.66
CA PHE A 35 1.54 2.62 -7.11
C PHE A 35 1.11 1.29 -7.73
N THR A 36 2.00 0.69 -8.52
CA THR A 36 1.77 -0.57 -9.20
C THR A 36 2.70 -1.63 -8.60
N GLY A 37 3.99 -1.60 -8.92
CA GLY A 37 4.95 -2.64 -8.52
C GLY A 37 5.23 -2.67 -7.01
N SER A 38 5.37 -1.51 -6.37
CA SER A 38 5.76 -1.38 -4.96
C SER A 38 4.67 -1.76 -3.96
N TRP A 39 3.46 -2.04 -4.45
CA TRP A 39 2.32 -2.48 -3.63
C TRP A 39 2.00 -3.95 -3.86
N ARG A 40 2.53 -4.55 -4.93
CA ARG A 40 2.35 -5.97 -5.26
C ARG A 40 2.98 -6.91 -4.26
N ASP A 41 3.98 -6.48 -3.48
CA ASP A 41 4.60 -7.27 -2.43
C ASP A 41 3.77 -7.33 -1.13
N GLY A 42 2.72 -6.52 -1.04
CA GLY A 42 1.86 -6.36 0.12
C GLY A 42 2.48 -5.61 1.29
N LEU A 43 3.77 -5.25 1.25
CA LEU A 43 4.46 -4.63 2.39
C LEU A 43 4.00 -3.19 2.61
N ALA A 44 3.72 -2.44 1.54
CA ALA A 44 3.22 -1.08 1.62
C ALA A 44 1.89 -0.98 2.39
N PHE A 45 0.94 -1.89 2.12
CA PHE A 45 -0.35 -1.94 2.82
C PHE A 45 -0.16 -2.24 4.31
N ASN A 46 0.63 -3.27 4.62
CA ASN A 46 0.88 -3.66 6.01
C ASN A 46 1.60 -2.56 6.80
N ALA A 47 2.52 -1.82 6.17
CA ALA A 47 3.24 -0.72 6.81
C ALA A 47 2.31 0.45 7.18
N ILE A 48 1.33 0.75 6.32
CA ILE A 48 0.32 1.79 6.59
C ILE A 48 -0.58 1.37 7.76
N ILE A 49 -1.05 0.12 7.77
CA ILE A 49 -1.88 -0.42 8.86
C ILE A 49 -1.11 -0.39 10.18
N HIS A 50 0.11 -0.91 10.20
CA HIS A 50 0.98 -0.93 11.38
C HIS A 50 1.29 0.48 11.89
N ARG A 51 1.39 1.47 10.99
CA ARG A 51 1.62 2.87 11.40
C ARG A 51 0.43 3.44 12.16
N ASN A 52 -0.79 3.10 11.76
CA ASN A 52 -2.00 3.57 12.42
C ASN A 52 -2.27 2.80 13.71
N ARG A 53 -2.03 1.48 13.71
CA ARG A 53 -2.25 0.58 14.85
C ARG A 53 -1.20 -0.53 14.85
N PRO A 54 -0.06 -0.34 15.54
CA PRO A 54 0.98 -1.38 15.62
C PRO A 54 0.50 -2.63 16.35
N ASP A 55 -0.53 -2.51 17.20
CA ASP A 55 -1.07 -3.63 17.99
C ASP A 55 -1.78 -4.69 17.13
N LEU A 56 -2.22 -4.32 15.93
CA LEU A 56 -2.97 -5.22 15.05
C LEU A 56 -2.06 -6.13 14.22
N LEU A 57 -0.77 -5.81 14.12
CA LEU A 57 0.11 -6.44 13.16
C LEU A 57 1.54 -6.53 13.67
N ASP A 58 2.15 -7.71 13.58
CA ASP A 58 3.57 -7.89 13.89
C ASP A 58 4.39 -7.79 12.62
N TRP A 59 5.15 -6.69 12.48
CA TRP A 59 5.98 -6.43 11.31
C TRP A 59 6.97 -7.56 11.00
N LYS A 60 7.58 -8.15 12.03
CA LYS A 60 8.55 -9.25 11.86
C LYS A 60 7.92 -10.52 11.30
N LYS A 61 6.63 -10.74 11.58
CA LYS A 61 5.87 -11.86 11.00
C LYS A 61 5.47 -11.55 9.57
N VAL A 62 5.04 -10.32 9.29
CA VAL A 62 4.64 -9.93 7.93
C VAL A 62 5.81 -9.99 6.95
N GLU A 63 7.00 -9.52 7.33
CA GLU A 63 8.20 -9.61 6.49
C GLU A 63 8.60 -11.05 6.12
N LYS A 64 8.17 -12.05 6.90
CA LYS A 64 8.46 -13.47 6.65
C LYS A 64 7.34 -14.23 5.92
N ARG A 65 6.14 -13.67 5.83
CA ARG A 65 4.98 -14.30 5.16
C ARG A 65 5.11 -14.27 3.65
N GLN A 66 4.34 -15.09 2.94
CA GLN A 66 4.23 -15.00 1.49
C GLN A 66 3.45 -13.74 1.07
N VAL A 67 3.74 -13.21 -0.13
CA VAL A 67 3.11 -12.00 -0.68
C VAL A 67 1.59 -12.08 -0.62
N ARG A 68 1.00 -13.21 -1.04
CA ARG A 68 -0.44 -13.42 -1.03
C ARG A 68 -1.04 -13.28 0.37
N GLU A 69 -0.44 -13.94 1.36
CA GLU A 69 -0.89 -13.87 2.76
C GLU A 69 -0.73 -12.47 3.35
N ARG A 70 0.34 -11.74 3.00
CA ARG A 70 0.52 -10.33 3.43
C ARG A 70 -0.61 -9.46 2.92
N ILE A 71 -0.99 -9.63 1.65
CA ILE A 71 -2.06 -8.84 1.02
C ILE A 71 -3.41 -9.24 1.62
N GLU A 72 -3.73 -10.53 1.68
CA GLU A 72 -4.99 -11.02 2.25
C GLU A 72 -5.16 -10.61 3.72
N SER A 73 -4.13 -10.76 4.54
CA SER A 73 -4.18 -10.35 5.95
C SER A 73 -4.32 -8.83 6.12
N ALA A 74 -3.63 -8.03 5.31
CA ALA A 74 -3.78 -6.58 5.32
C ALA A 74 -5.23 -6.17 4.97
N PHE A 75 -5.81 -6.75 3.93
CA PHE A 75 -7.19 -6.47 3.54
C PHE A 75 -8.17 -6.90 4.63
N HIS A 76 -7.99 -8.08 5.21
CA HIS A 76 -8.87 -8.55 6.28
C HIS A 76 -8.85 -7.61 7.50
N VAL A 77 -7.67 -7.10 7.88
CA VAL A 77 -7.55 -6.12 8.97
C VAL A 77 -8.19 -4.78 8.58
N MET A 78 -7.98 -4.31 7.35
CA MET A 78 -8.59 -3.06 6.86
C MET A 78 -10.11 -3.13 6.80
N GLU A 79 -10.66 -4.25 6.34
CA GLU A 79 -12.10 -4.49 6.27
C GLU A 79 -12.71 -4.55 7.66
N ARG A 80 -12.10 -5.31 8.57
CA ARG A 80 -12.60 -5.50 9.93
C ARG A 80 -12.52 -4.24 10.80
N GLU A 81 -11.40 -3.53 10.74
CA GLU A 81 -11.11 -2.42 11.66
C GLU A 81 -11.52 -1.05 11.09
N TYR A 82 -11.48 -0.91 9.76
CA TYR A 82 -11.74 0.37 9.10
C TYR A 82 -12.95 0.33 8.15
N GLY A 83 -13.60 -0.84 7.97
CA GLY A 83 -14.76 -0.97 7.09
C GLY A 83 -14.45 -0.68 5.63
N VAL A 84 -13.18 -0.77 5.22
CA VAL A 84 -12.76 -0.44 3.86
C VAL A 84 -13.13 -1.60 2.94
N THR A 85 -14.15 -1.39 2.10
CA THR A 85 -14.56 -2.37 1.09
C THR A 85 -13.43 -2.57 0.07
N ARG A 86 -13.11 -3.83 -0.19
CA ARG A 86 -12.04 -4.26 -1.10
C ARG A 86 -12.36 -3.77 -2.52
N LEU A 87 -11.65 -2.73 -2.97
CA LEU A 87 -11.73 -2.18 -4.34
C LEU A 87 -10.62 -2.73 -5.27
N LEU A 88 -9.76 -3.62 -4.77
CA LEU A 88 -8.63 -4.19 -5.49
C LEU A 88 -8.91 -5.67 -5.77
N ASP A 89 -9.31 -5.96 -7.01
CA ASP A 89 -9.28 -7.32 -7.54
C ASP A 89 -7.83 -7.74 -7.82
N PRO A 90 -7.37 -8.90 -7.31
CA PRO A 90 -6.09 -9.46 -7.66
C PRO A 90 -6.15 -10.06 -9.07
N GLU A 91 -5.69 -9.31 -10.08
CA GLU A 91 -5.27 -9.87 -11.39
C GLU A 91 -3.82 -10.38 -11.35
#